data_AF-A0A3M1H1Y3-F1
#
_entry.id   AF-A0A3M1H1Y3-F1
#
_cell.length_a   1.000
_cell.length_b   1.000
_cell.length_c   1.000
_cell.angle_alpha   90.00
_cell.angle_beta   90.00
_cell.angle_gamma   90.00
#
_symmetry.space_group_name_H-M   'P 1'
#
loop_
_entity.id
_entity.type
_entity.pdbx_description
1 polymer ?
#
loop_
_entity_poly.entity_id
_entity_poly.type
_entity_poly.pdbx_seq_one_letter_code
_entity_poly.pdbx_strand_id
1 'polypeptide(L)'
;MKRILINRLVIAVCLAAVSLLSTLAIQASPDLGADEILPPGCEAYPLGLSKYLLHGSPPGSPLTALFSDSLYGIGILRWDPDPASNNIGYVVKELRQPELSLTGYTGMLNAGDHSLSAGDAVAAYTGLPASNDFNAEIYRLQASGAVLRVPTWSTRGGSDPNRYYAVDRFVLVKITDFHPEQPDMPVTFIYLGE
;
A
#
# COMPACT_ATOMS: atom_id res chain seq x y z
N MET A 1 52.99 -44.83 -23.06
CA MET A 1 53.69 -44.16 -24.17
C MET A 1 52.82 -43.01 -24.65
N LYS A 2 53.21 -41.73 -24.45
CA LYS A 2 53.76 -40.82 -25.49
C LYS A 2 52.77 -40.67 -26.68
N ARG A 3 52.20 -39.52 -27.05
CA ARG A 3 52.68 -38.12 -27.04
C ARG A 3 51.53 -37.10 -27.03
N ILE A 4 51.89 -35.95 -26.48
CA ILE A 4 51.27 -34.62 -26.49
C ILE A 4 51.39 -33.99 -27.89
N LEU A 5 50.41 -33.18 -28.33
CA LEU A 5 50.65 -32.06 -29.23
C LEU A 5 49.74 -30.88 -28.86
N ILE A 6 50.41 -29.91 -28.26
CA ILE A 6 49.96 -28.57 -27.90
C ILE A 6 49.96 -27.74 -29.18
N ASN A 7 48.87 -27.02 -29.46
CA ASN A 7 48.87 -25.97 -30.48
C ASN A 7 48.91 -24.61 -29.78
N ARG A 8 50.02 -23.89 -29.96
CA ARG A 8 50.23 -22.49 -29.57
C ARG A 8 50.43 -21.68 -30.87
N LEU A 9 49.76 -20.54 -31.02
CA LEU A 9 50.38 -19.28 -31.52
C LEU A 9 49.35 -18.12 -31.46
N VAL A 10 49.58 -17.12 -30.57
CA VAL A 10 50.08 -15.74 -30.84
C VAL A 10 48.96 -14.78 -31.23
N ILE A 11 48.40 -14.00 -30.29
CA ILE A 11 48.81 -12.65 -29.84
C ILE A 11 48.83 -11.62 -30.98
N ALA A 12 47.80 -10.78 -31.02
CA ALA A 12 47.89 -9.42 -31.55
C ALA A 12 47.31 -8.45 -30.50
N VAL A 13 48.23 -7.69 -29.90
CA VAL A 13 47.97 -6.53 -29.06
C VAL A 13 47.55 -5.38 -29.99
N CYS A 14 46.42 -4.73 -29.72
CA CYS A 14 46.17 -3.37 -30.19
C CYS A 14 45.87 -2.50 -28.99
N LEU A 15 46.86 -1.65 -28.70
CA LEU A 15 46.87 -0.67 -27.64
C LEU A 15 46.13 0.59 -28.12
N ALA A 16 45.22 1.06 -27.27
CA ALA A 16 44.78 2.44 -27.05
C ALA A 16 44.29 3.32 -28.24
N ALA A 17 43.00 3.63 -28.20
CA ALA A 17 42.52 4.99 -28.43
C ALA A 17 41.61 5.40 -27.26
N VAL A 18 42.11 6.32 -26.45
CA VAL A 18 41.40 7.00 -25.38
C VAL A 18 40.44 8.00 -26.04
N SER A 19 39.14 7.74 -25.96
CA SER A 19 38.11 8.77 -26.21
C SER A 19 37.57 9.23 -24.86
N LEU A 20 38.15 10.33 -24.38
CA LEU A 20 37.46 11.30 -23.52
C LEU A 20 36.30 11.89 -24.34
N LEU A 21 35.07 11.79 -23.84
CA LEU A 21 34.05 12.85 -23.92
C LEU A 21 32.76 12.44 -23.19
N SER A 22 32.49 13.21 -22.13
CA SER A 22 31.17 13.50 -21.56
C SER A 22 30.44 12.36 -20.84
N THR A 23 30.76 12.26 -19.55
CA THR A 23 29.83 11.83 -18.49
C THR A 23 28.58 12.70 -18.54
N LEU A 24 27.50 12.23 -19.17
CA LEU A 24 26.16 12.70 -18.86
C LEU A 24 25.77 12.05 -17.54
N ALA A 25 26.16 12.70 -16.44
CA ALA A 25 25.48 12.53 -15.18
C ALA A 25 24.05 13.04 -15.40
N ILE A 26 23.12 12.12 -15.67
CA ILE A 26 21.70 12.40 -15.50
C ILE A 26 21.53 12.61 -14.00
N GLN A 27 21.54 13.88 -13.56
CA GLN A 27 20.97 14.27 -12.29
C GLN A 27 19.49 13.88 -12.36
N ALA A 28 19.13 12.75 -11.76
CA ALA A 28 17.77 12.59 -11.28
C ALA A 28 17.55 13.70 -10.26
N SER A 29 16.69 14.66 -10.62
CA SER A 29 16.22 15.70 -9.72
C SER A 29 15.72 15.05 -8.43
N PRO A 30 16.04 15.58 -7.23
CA PRO A 30 15.27 15.26 -6.05
C PRO A 30 13.89 15.87 -6.28
N ASP A 31 12.94 15.03 -6.70
CA ASP A 31 11.55 15.41 -6.82
C ASP A 31 11.03 15.67 -5.41
N LEU A 32 10.94 16.95 -5.09
CA LEU A 32 10.34 17.45 -3.87
C LEU A 32 8.83 17.25 -4.01
N GLY A 33 8.33 16.15 -3.46
CA GLY A 33 6.92 15.97 -3.10
C GLY A 33 5.95 16.43 -4.17
N ALA A 34 5.98 15.77 -5.34
CA ALA A 34 4.79 15.77 -6.19
C ALA A 34 3.68 15.14 -5.36
N ASP A 35 2.74 15.99 -4.95
CA ASP A 35 1.44 15.61 -4.45
C ASP A 35 0.86 14.62 -5.47
N GLU A 36 0.95 13.32 -5.17
CA GLU A 36 0.45 12.28 -6.04
C GLU A 36 -1.07 12.33 -5.95
N ILE A 37 -1.65 13.28 -6.67
CA ILE A 37 -3.08 13.33 -6.90
C ILE A 37 -3.40 12.06 -7.66
N LEU A 38 -4.07 11.13 -6.99
CA LEU A 38 -4.65 9.95 -7.62
C LEU A 38 -5.32 10.41 -8.91
N PRO A 39 -5.04 9.79 -10.08
CA PRO A 39 -5.72 10.16 -11.30
C PRO A 39 -7.23 10.15 -11.02
N PRO A 40 -7.97 11.22 -11.37
CA PRO A 40 -9.39 11.33 -11.06
C PRO A 40 -10.10 10.04 -11.48
N GLY A 41 -10.73 9.35 -10.53
CA GLY A 41 -11.43 8.08 -10.75
C GLY A 41 -10.73 6.82 -10.21
N CYS A 42 -9.71 6.95 -9.38
CA CYS A 42 -9.05 5.81 -8.75
C CYS A 42 -9.71 5.41 -7.42
N GLU A 43 -10.55 4.38 -7.44
CA GLU A 43 -11.14 3.80 -6.24
C GLU A 43 -10.07 3.28 -5.25
N ALA A 44 -10.39 3.35 -3.95
CA ALA A 44 -9.56 2.85 -2.86
C ALA A 44 -10.41 2.03 -1.88
N TYR A 45 -9.82 0.97 -1.34
CA TYR A 45 -10.45 0.14 -0.32
C TYR A 45 -10.22 0.73 1.08
N PRO A 46 -11.16 0.57 2.03
CA PRO A 46 -11.09 1.13 3.39
C PRO A 46 -10.12 0.36 4.31
N LEU A 47 -9.00 -0.12 3.77
CA LEU A 47 -7.93 -0.81 4.48
C LEU A 47 -6.70 0.09 4.47
N GLY A 48 -6.22 0.51 5.63
CA GLY A 48 -5.04 1.36 5.77
C GLY A 48 -3.83 0.57 6.23
N LEU A 49 -2.81 0.43 5.38
CA LEU A 49 -1.57 -0.26 5.76
C LEU A 49 -0.62 0.68 6.49
N SER A 50 -0.02 0.23 7.59
CA SER A 50 1.05 1.03 8.18
C SER A 50 2.24 1.16 7.23
N LYS A 51 2.79 2.37 7.05
CA LYS A 51 3.97 2.56 6.20
C LYS A 51 5.19 1.74 6.67
N TYR A 52 5.25 1.42 7.95
CA TYR A 52 6.34 0.62 8.52
C TYR A 52 6.31 -0.84 8.06
N LEU A 53 5.14 -1.34 7.67
CA LEU A 53 5.00 -2.68 7.07
C LEU A 53 5.68 -2.75 5.68
N LEU A 54 5.74 -1.63 4.97
CA LEU A 54 6.25 -1.53 3.60
C LEU A 54 7.74 -1.16 3.55
N HIS A 55 8.36 -0.82 4.67
CA HIS A 55 9.70 -0.28 4.70
C HIS A 55 10.74 -1.31 4.22
N GLY A 56 11.33 -1.04 3.05
CA GLY A 56 12.34 -1.91 2.42
C GLY A 56 11.76 -3.12 1.68
N SER A 57 10.44 -3.23 1.56
CA SER A 57 9.76 -4.34 0.88
C SER A 57 9.63 -4.07 -0.62
N PRO A 58 10.29 -4.84 -1.51
CA PRO A 58 10.09 -4.70 -2.96
C PRO A 58 8.73 -5.27 -3.41
N PRO A 59 8.21 -4.86 -4.59
CA PRO A 59 7.07 -5.53 -5.21
C PRO A 59 7.28 -7.05 -5.33
N GLY A 60 6.23 -7.81 -5.04
CA GLY A 60 6.23 -9.26 -4.92
C GLY A 60 6.44 -9.78 -3.49
N SER A 61 6.84 -8.92 -2.54
CA SER A 61 7.05 -9.33 -1.15
C SER A 61 5.74 -9.69 -0.44
N PRO A 62 5.73 -10.80 0.33
CA PRO A 62 4.65 -11.07 1.26
C PRO A 62 4.75 -10.13 2.47
N LEU A 63 3.62 -9.56 2.87
CA LEU A 63 3.48 -8.69 4.04
C LEU A 63 2.40 -9.25 4.95
N THR A 64 2.78 -9.68 6.14
CA THR A 64 1.82 -10.13 7.16
C THR A 64 1.59 -9.02 8.18
N ALA A 65 0.34 -8.69 8.41
CA ALA A 65 -0.07 -7.68 9.39
C ALA A 65 -1.30 -8.14 10.16
N LEU A 66 -1.59 -7.42 11.24
CA LEU A 66 -2.73 -7.67 12.12
C LEU A 66 -3.77 -6.57 11.92
N PHE A 67 -5.07 -6.91 11.98
CA PHE A 67 -6.14 -5.91 12.06
C PHE A 67 -6.12 -5.24 13.44
N SER A 68 -5.21 -4.28 13.58
CA SER A 68 -4.88 -3.56 14.80
C SER A 68 -4.38 -2.17 14.45
N ASP A 69 -4.46 -1.27 15.42
CA ASP A 69 -3.88 0.07 15.33
C ASP A 69 -2.38 0.09 15.72
N SER A 70 -1.71 -1.08 15.67
CA SER A 70 -0.29 -1.19 15.99
C SER A 70 0.60 -0.59 14.90
N LEU A 71 1.88 -0.35 15.22
CA LEU A 71 2.87 0.23 14.30
C LEU A 71 3.06 -0.61 13.02
N TYR A 72 2.70 -1.89 13.03
CA TYR A 72 2.80 -2.79 11.87
C TYR A 72 1.43 -3.38 11.50
N GLY A 73 0.36 -2.70 11.91
CA GLY A 73 -1.01 -3.15 11.73
C GLY A 73 -1.73 -2.55 10.53
N ILE A 74 -2.99 -2.95 10.42
CA ILE A 74 -3.96 -2.47 9.44
C ILE A 74 -5.03 -1.70 10.18
N GLY A 75 -5.13 -0.42 9.85
CA GLY A 75 -6.26 0.40 10.22
C GLY A 75 -7.44 0.12 9.30
N ILE A 76 -8.65 0.15 9.84
CA ILE A 76 -9.86 0.19 9.03
C ILE A 76 -10.28 1.64 8.92
N LEU A 77 -10.57 2.06 7.70
CA LEU A 77 -10.88 3.42 7.35
C LEU A 77 -12.37 3.59 7.13
N ARG A 78 -12.82 4.84 7.15
CA ARG A 78 -14.17 5.27 6.80
C ARG A 78 -14.04 6.53 5.95
N TRP A 79 -14.71 6.58 4.81
CA TRP A 79 -14.71 7.73 3.93
C TRP A 79 -15.56 8.87 4.49
N ASP A 80 -16.61 8.54 5.24
CA ASP A 80 -17.44 9.50 5.97
C ASP A 80 -16.99 9.60 7.45
N PRO A 81 -16.56 10.80 7.91
CA PRO A 81 -16.11 11.03 9.26
C PRO A 81 -17.25 11.09 10.29
N ASP A 82 -18.53 11.12 9.86
CA ASP A 82 -19.66 11.13 10.77
C ASP A 82 -19.56 9.97 11.79
N PRO A 83 -19.66 10.24 13.11
CA PRO A 83 -19.68 9.18 14.11
C PRO A 83 -20.77 8.12 13.90
N ALA A 84 -21.90 8.45 13.26
CA ALA A 84 -22.94 7.49 12.89
C ALA A 84 -22.45 6.44 11.88
N SER A 85 -21.48 6.81 11.04
CA SER A 85 -20.80 5.93 10.09
C SER A 85 -19.75 5.03 10.76
N ASN A 86 -19.47 5.20 12.08
CA ASN A 86 -18.55 4.36 12.84
C ASN A 86 -19.18 3.01 13.24
N ASN A 87 -19.59 2.23 12.26
CA ASN A 87 -20.16 0.90 12.45
C ASN A 87 -19.64 -0.08 11.40
N ILE A 88 -19.58 -1.36 11.75
CA ILE A 88 -19.00 -2.39 10.87
C ILE A 88 -19.80 -2.58 9.57
N GLY A 89 -21.11 -2.33 9.59
CA GLY A 89 -21.95 -2.42 8.39
C GLY A 89 -21.56 -1.39 7.33
N TYR A 90 -21.16 -0.19 7.75
CA TYR A 90 -20.64 0.85 6.87
C TYR A 90 -19.30 0.43 6.23
N VAL A 91 -18.37 -0.10 7.02
CA VAL A 91 -17.09 -0.63 6.52
C VAL A 91 -17.30 -1.76 5.51
N VAL A 92 -18.21 -2.69 5.80
CA VAL A 92 -18.57 -3.79 4.88
C VAL A 92 -19.13 -3.24 3.55
N LYS A 93 -19.94 -2.18 3.61
CA LYS A 93 -20.43 -1.50 2.41
C LYS A 93 -19.28 -0.92 1.59
N GLU A 94 -18.32 -0.24 2.22
CA GLU A 94 -17.14 0.33 1.55
C GLU A 94 -16.21 -0.74 0.97
N LEU A 95 -16.06 -1.90 1.60
CA LEU A 95 -15.32 -3.05 1.04
C LEU A 95 -16.00 -3.63 -0.21
N ARG A 96 -17.33 -3.54 -0.30
CA ARG A 96 -18.11 -3.98 -1.47
C ARG A 96 -18.13 -2.94 -2.59
N GLN A 97 -18.01 -1.67 -2.23
CA GLN A 97 -18.20 -0.51 -3.10
C GLN A 97 -17.01 0.46 -2.95
N PRO A 98 -15.81 0.08 -3.44
CA PRO A 98 -14.62 0.94 -3.32
C PRO A 98 -14.79 2.30 -4.03
N GLU A 99 -15.73 2.43 -4.97
CA GLU A 99 -16.10 3.72 -5.59
C GLU A 99 -16.61 4.77 -4.59
N LEU A 100 -17.02 4.36 -3.39
CA LEU A 100 -17.38 5.28 -2.31
C LEU A 100 -16.20 6.14 -1.85
N SER A 101 -14.95 5.75 -2.11
CA SER A 101 -13.80 6.62 -1.85
C SER A 101 -13.80 7.86 -2.74
N LEU A 102 -14.52 7.83 -3.88
CA LEU A 102 -14.59 8.93 -4.84
C LEU A 102 -15.79 9.85 -4.60
N THR A 103 -16.91 9.29 -4.11
CA THR A 103 -18.18 10.03 -3.97
C THR A 103 -18.60 10.25 -2.52
N GLY A 104 -18.09 9.45 -1.60
CA GLY A 104 -18.47 9.45 -0.19
C GLY A 104 -17.38 9.97 0.75
N TYR A 105 -16.20 10.31 0.22
CA TYR A 105 -15.12 10.85 1.04
C TYR A 105 -15.42 12.27 1.54
N THR A 106 -15.15 12.49 2.82
CA THR A 106 -15.10 13.80 3.45
C THR A 106 -13.91 13.84 4.42
N GLY A 107 -13.05 14.85 4.28
CA GLY A 107 -11.84 14.97 5.09
C GLY A 107 -12.13 15.10 6.58
N MET A 108 -11.45 14.30 7.40
CA MET A 108 -11.66 14.29 8.86
C MET A 108 -11.32 15.64 9.52
N LEU A 109 -10.26 16.28 9.04
CA LEU A 109 -9.79 17.57 9.57
C LEU A 109 -10.22 18.76 8.70
N ASN A 110 -10.80 18.49 7.53
CA ASN A 110 -11.28 19.48 6.59
C ASN A 110 -12.56 18.99 5.92
N ALA A 111 -13.71 19.38 6.49
CA ALA A 111 -15.02 18.93 6.00
C ALA A 111 -15.38 19.46 4.60
N GLY A 112 -14.64 20.43 4.07
CA GLY A 112 -14.80 20.90 2.69
C GLY A 112 -13.99 20.12 1.66
N ASP A 113 -13.15 19.18 2.12
CA ASP A 113 -12.40 18.30 1.27
C ASP A 113 -13.19 17.03 0.97
N HIS A 114 -13.39 16.76 -0.32
CA HIS A 114 -14.13 15.61 -0.84
C HIS A 114 -13.30 14.82 -1.85
N SER A 115 -11.98 15.04 -1.91
CA SER A 115 -11.08 14.34 -2.82
C SER A 115 -9.95 13.66 -2.06
N LEU A 116 -10.07 12.34 -1.89
CA LEU A 116 -9.07 11.54 -1.18
C LEU A 116 -7.70 11.59 -1.89
N SER A 117 -6.69 12.09 -1.19
CA SER A 117 -5.33 12.34 -1.66
C SER A 117 -4.27 11.96 -0.61
N ALA A 118 -3.00 11.94 -1.00
CA ALA A 118 -1.91 11.82 -0.03
C ALA A 118 -1.88 13.07 0.88
N GLY A 119 -1.51 12.90 2.15
CA GLY A 119 -1.53 13.96 3.16
C GLY A 119 -2.87 14.12 3.88
N ASP A 120 -3.95 13.54 3.36
CA ASP A 120 -5.27 13.62 3.96
C ASP A 120 -5.39 12.88 5.29
N ALA A 121 -6.27 13.39 6.16
CA ALA A 121 -6.70 12.68 7.37
C ALA A 121 -8.01 11.93 7.10
N VAL A 122 -7.96 10.60 7.17
CA VAL A 122 -9.12 9.73 6.96
C VAL A 122 -9.60 9.18 8.30
N ALA A 123 -10.92 9.18 8.51
CA ALA A 123 -11.51 8.66 9.74
C ALA A 123 -11.20 7.17 9.93
N ALA A 124 -10.85 6.79 11.15
CA ALA A 124 -10.66 5.40 11.52
C ALA A 124 -11.97 4.79 12.02
N TYR A 125 -12.16 3.51 11.74
CA TYR A 125 -13.07 2.67 12.52
C TYR A 125 -12.38 2.31 13.85
N THR A 126 -13.08 2.53 14.97
CA THR A 126 -12.49 2.42 16.32
C THR A 126 -12.86 1.11 17.03
N GLY A 127 -13.59 0.22 16.37
CA GLY A 127 -13.98 -1.08 16.91
C GLY A 127 -13.10 -2.23 16.39
N LEU A 128 -13.29 -3.42 16.96
CA LEU A 128 -12.82 -4.66 16.33
C LEU A 128 -13.74 -4.99 15.14
N PRO A 129 -13.19 -5.32 13.96
CA PRO A 129 -14.00 -5.63 12.79
C PRO A 129 -14.49 -7.08 12.74
N ALA A 130 -14.27 -7.86 13.80
CA ALA A 130 -14.57 -9.30 13.89
C ALA A 130 -16.07 -9.60 13.81
N SER A 131 -16.64 -9.47 12.61
CA SER A 131 -18.01 -9.80 12.26
C SER A 131 -18.01 -10.78 11.09
N ASN A 132 -19.04 -11.62 11.01
CA ASN A 132 -19.16 -12.60 9.94
C ASN A 132 -19.17 -11.93 8.55
N ASP A 133 -19.82 -10.77 8.42
CA ASP A 133 -19.92 -10.05 7.16
C ASP A 133 -18.58 -9.44 6.73
N PHE A 134 -17.83 -8.83 7.65
CA PHE A 134 -16.49 -8.33 7.37
C PHE A 134 -15.57 -9.47 6.93
N ASN A 135 -15.56 -10.57 7.68
CA ASN A 135 -14.75 -11.73 7.35
C ASN A 135 -15.11 -12.32 5.99
N ALA A 136 -16.41 -12.40 5.66
CA ALA A 136 -16.88 -12.85 4.36
C ALA A 136 -16.40 -11.95 3.22
N GLU A 137 -16.37 -10.62 3.40
CA GLU A 137 -15.86 -9.71 2.38
C GLU A 137 -14.33 -9.84 2.19
N ILE A 138 -13.57 -9.97 3.28
CA ILE A 138 -12.12 -10.23 3.17
C ILE A 138 -11.86 -11.54 2.42
N TYR A 139 -12.60 -12.61 2.73
CA TYR A 139 -12.51 -13.87 1.99
C TYR A 139 -12.93 -13.74 0.52
N ARG A 140 -13.95 -12.94 0.21
CA ARG A 140 -14.35 -12.68 -1.18
C ARG A 140 -13.22 -11.99 -1.96
N LEU A 141 -12.58 -10.99 -1.36
CA LEU A 141 -11.45 -10.29 -1.97
C LEU A 141 -10.24 -11.23 -2.18
N GLN A 142 -9.92 -12.05 -1.18
CA GLN A 142 -8.88 -13.08 -1.28
C GLN A 142 -9.19 -14.10 -2.40
N ALA A 143 -10.39 -14.70 -2.38
CA ALA A 143 -10.78 -15.75 -3.32
C ALA A 143 -10.86 -15.26 -4.78
N SER A 144 -11.22 -13.99 -4.99
CA SER A 144 -11.23 -13.38 -6.32
C SER A 144 -9.84 -12.96 -6.83
N GLY A 145 -8.83 -12.94 -5.95
CA GLY A 145 -7.49 -12.45 -6.29
C GLY A 145 -7.46 -10.97 -6.66
N ALA A 146 -8.40 -10.19 -6.11
CA ALA A 146 -8.58 -8.77 -6.41
C ALA A 146 -7.32 -7.96 -6.09
N VAL A 147 -6.92 -7.08 -7.02
CA VAL A 147 -5.91 -6.05 -6.77
C VAL A 147 -6.59 -4.92 -6.02
N LEU A 148 -6.12 -4.64 -4.82
CA LEU A 148 -6.66 -3.59 -3.96
C LEU A 148 -5.71 -2.40 -3.99
N ARG A 149 -6.23 -1.23 -4.37
CA ARG A 149 -5.58 0.02 -4.03
C ARG A 149 -5.95 0.38 -2.60
N VAL A 150 -4.93 0.57 -1.76
CA VAL A 150 -5.10 0.87 -0.34
C VAL A 150 -4.21 2.04 0.05
N PRO A 151 -4.68 2.97 0.89
CA PRO A 151 -3.83 3.98 1.48
C PRO A 151 -2.83 3.36 2.45
N THR A 152 -1.65 3.93 2.50
CA THR A 152 -0.70 3.74 3.60
C THR A 152 -0.87 4.88 4.59
N TRP A 153 -0.57 4.63 5.87
CA TRP A 153 -0.60 5.68 6.88
C TRP A 153 0.74 5.82 7.61
N SER A 154 1.07 7.07 7.92
CA SER A 154 2.32 7.43 8.60
C SER A 154 2.13 7.70 10.08
N THR A 155 0.99 8.30 10.43
CA THR A 155 0.67 8.76 11.78
C THR A 155 -0.81 8.57 12.04
N ARG A 156 -1.13 8.46 13.33
CA ARG A 156 -2.48 8.39 13.85
C ARG A 156 -2.72 9.62 14.73
N GLY A 157 -3.92 10.18 14.67
CA GLY A 157 -4.33 11.27 15.54
C GLY A 157 -5.77 11.12 16.04
N GLY A 158 -6.16 12.07 16.88
CA GLY A 158 -7.48 12.12 17.49
C GLY A 158 -7.68 11.10 18.62
N SER A 159 -8.92 11.04 19.10
CA SER A 159 -9.41 10.10 20.10
C SER A 159 -10.77 9.59 19.67
N ASP A 160 -11.20 8.43 20.16
CA ASP A 160 -12.49 7.87 19.78
C ASP A 160 -13.65 8.82 20.14
N PRO A 161 -14.66 8.99 19.27
CA PRO A 161 -14.85 8.34 17.95
C PRO A 161 -14.14 9.04 16.77
N ASN A 162 -13.43 10.13 17.03
CA ASN A 162 -12.79 11.02 16.05
C ASN A 162 -11.32 10.66 15.77
N ARG A 163 -10.98 9.37 15.84
CA ARG A 163 -9.65 8.87 15.49
C ARG A 163 -9.45 8.92 13.98
N TYR A 164 -8.24 9.20 13.53
CA TYR A 164 -7.90 9.23 12.11
C TYR A 164 -6.49 8.74 11.80
N TYR A 165 -6.27 8.41 10.54
CA TYR A 165 -4.98 8.08 9.96
C TYR A 165 -4.60 9.13 8.92
N ALA A 166 -3.37 9.63 8.97
CA ALA A 166 -2.83 10.50 7.94
C ALA A 166 -2.28 9.64 6.79
N VAL A 167 -2.88 9.79 5.61
CA VAL A 167 -2.50 9.08 4.38
C VAL A 167 -1.12 9.55 3.95
N ASP A 168 -0.22 8.59 3.72
CA ASP A 168 1.16 8.85 3.29
C ASP A 168 1.28 8.72 1.76
N ARG A 169 0.73 7.63 1.21
CA ARG A 169 0.63 7.34 -0.22
C ARG A 169 -0.39 6.24 -0.48
N PHE A 170 -0.57 5.83 -1.73
CA PHE A 170 -1.37 4.66 -2.10
C PHE A 170 -0.47 3.53 -2.59
N VAL A 171 -0.91 2.30 -2.37
CA VAL A 171 -0.22 1.10 -2.86
C VAL A 171 -1.21 0.08 -3.39
N LEU A 172 -0.71 -0.79 -4.27
CA LEU A 172 -1.43 -1.95 -4.77
C LEU A 172 -1.03 -3.19 -3.99
N VAL A 173 -2.03 -3.95 -3.53
CA VAL A 173 -1.83 -5.22 -2.82
C VAL A 173 -2.82 -6.28 -3.27
N LYS A 174 -2.54 -7.55 -2.96
CA LYS A 174 -3.49 -8.67 -3.06
C LYS A 174 -3.51 -9.44 -1.76
N ILE A 175 -4.69 -9.76 -1.24
CA ILE A 175 -4.82 -10.62 -0.06
C ILE A 175 -4.53 -12.06 -0.48
N THR A 176 -3.62 -12.73 0.20
CA THR A 176 -3.28 -14.14 -0.04
C THR A 176 -3.69 -15.05 1.09
N ASP A 177 -3.78 -14.53 2.31
CA ASP A 177 -4.16 -15.33 3.47
C ASP A 177 -4.89 -14.48 4.53
N PHE A 178 -5.83 -15.08 5.25
CA PHE A 178 -6.62 -14.41 6.29
C PHE A 178 -7.17 -15.40 7.31
N HIS A 179 -6.87 -15.14 8.59
CA HIS A 179 -7.23 -16.00 9.72
C HIS A 179 -8.07 -15.25 10.77
N PRO A 180 -9.38 -15.06 10.53
CA PRO A 180 -10.27 -14.37 11.47
C PRO A 180 -10.44 -15.10 12.80
N GLU A 181 -10.13 -16.39 12.85
CA GLU A 181 -10.22 -17.24 14.04
C GLU A 181 -9.05 -17.05 15.03
N GLN A 182 -7.95 -16.43 14.57
CA GLN A 182 -6.76 -16.20 15.39
C GLN A 182 -6.82 -14.83 16.11
N PRO A 183 -6.14 -14.68 17.24
CA PRO A 183 -5.99 -13.37 17.90
C PRO A 183 -5.47 -12.32 16.91
N ASP A 184 -6.06 -11.12 16.97
CA ASP A 184 -5.72 -9.96 16.13
C ASP A 184 -5.88 -10.15 14.61
N MET A 185 -6.51 -11.27 14.19
CA MET A 185 -6.93 -11.58 12.83
C MET A 185 -5.81 -11.33 11.80
N PRO A 186 -4.73 -12.11 11.81
CA PRO A 186 -3.63 -11.92 10.87
C PRO A 186 -4.10 -12.07 9.43
N VAL A 187 -3.55 -11.22 8.58
CA VAL A 187 -3.79 -11.19 7.14
C VAL A 187 -2.47 -10.99 6.42
N THR A 188 -2.28 -11.72 5.32
CA THR A 188 -1.09 -11.63 4.48
C THR A 188 -1.47 -11.08 3.12
N PHE A 189 -0.64 -10.16 2.64
CA PHE A 189 -0.74 -9.54 1.32
C PHE A 189 0.48 -9.87 0.48
N ILE A 190 0.34 -9.82 -0.83
CA ILE A 190 1.45 -9.56 -1.74
C ILE A 190 1.43 -8.08 -2.09
N TYR A 191 2.54 -7.38 -1.82
CA TYR A 191 2.75 -6.01 -2.25
C TYR A 191 3.03 -5.97 -3.76
N LEU A 192 2.38 -5.10 -4.50
CA LEU A 192 2.51 -5.03 -5.96
C LEU A 192 3.19 -3.75 -6.46
N GLY A 193 3.45 -2.79 -5.58
CA GLY A 193 4.00 -1.48 -5.93
C GLY A 193 3.03 -0.35 -5.61
N GLU A 194 3.33 0.82 -6.17
CA GLU A 194 2.50 2.03 -6.16
C GLU A 194 1.66 2.08 -7.45
#